data_AF-A0A2V7MUD6-F1
#
_entry.id   AF-A0A2V7MUD6-F1
#
_cell.length_a   1.000
_cell.length_b   1.000
_cell.length_c   1.000
_cell.angle_alpha   90.00
_cell.angle_beta   90.00
_cell.angle_gamma   90.00
#
_symmetry.space_group_name_H-M   'P 1'
#
loop_
_entity.id
_entity.type
_entity.pdbx_description
1 polymer ?
#
loop_
_entity_poly.entity_id
_entity_poly.type
_entity_poly.pdbx_seq_one_letter_code
_entity_poly.pdbx_strand_id
1 'polypeptide(L)'
;MAVVRQAGALLLAALFMSRGLFAQDSMPPAPAAPAPPDVSGVLSPAPADQAHVTLRPIELRYVQQETLLVPQTSAIKGLYVNAWAFGSPKLWQLVRLADETEINAFVVDVKDDTGCLLYPSAVPTAQQIGANGCTRAKDAKARLDTLAAHGIYAIARIVVAKDPLLAERKPGWSVKDRTTGGLWRDRIHSAWVDAYNDSVWIYSAQLAAEAVRLGFSEVQFDYVRFPDEPRERMATAIFPAHHGETQREAVREHITLLRNRLRPLGVPVTFDIFGLTASATSGDLGIGQVWEDFINVADVVLPMVYPSHYYRGAFGLAWPNGEPYRVVRYALTDALQRSRLHPAAAEIRPFLQAFTLGRRLPRYSPSQIRDQIRAAEDLGITSWVLWNPRSVYQRESLRPKHSAARSAGRELSSTTGGR
;
A
#
# COMPACT_ATOMS: atom_id res chain seq x y z
N MET A 1 17.67 -18.01 -32.20
CA MET A 1 16.51 -17.15 -32.54
C MET A 1 15.27 -17.71 -31.86
N ALA A 2 15.03 -17.36 -30.59
CA ALA A 2 13.81 -17.74 -29.86
C ALA A 2 13.69 -16.94 -28.55
N VAL A 3 13.59 -15.61 -28.61
CA VAL A 3 13.25 -14.77 -27.43
C VAL A 3 12.49 -13.52 -27.89
N VAL A 4 11.30 -13.67 -28.47
CA VAL A 4 10.32 -12.57 -28.57
C VAL A 4 8.92 -13.19 -28.71
N ARG A 5 8.27 -13.61 -27.61
CA ARG A 5 6.82 -13.95 -27.68
C ARG A 5 6.03 -13.95 -26.37
N GLN A 6 6.54 -13.37 -25.27
CA GLN A 6 5.78 -13.27 -24.01
C GLN A 6 5.36 -11.85 -23.60
N ALA A 7 5.61 -10.83 -24.43
CA ALA A 7 5.15 -9.46 -24.17
C ALA A 7 3.75 -9.14 -24.75
N GLY A 8 3.11 -10.07 -25.44
CA GLY A 8 1.86 -9.83 -26.19
C GLY A 8 0.54 -10.05 -25.42
N ALA A 9 0.57 -10.70 -24.26
CA ALA A 9 -0.66 -11.11 -23.56
C ALA A 9 -1.26 -10.03 -22.63
N LEU A 10 -0.50 -9.00 -22.26
CA LEU A 10 -0.97 -7.92 -21.36
C LEU A 10 -1.60 -6.72 -22.11
N LEU A 11 -1.68 -6.77 -23.44
CA LEU A 11 -2.25 -5.70 -24.26
C LEU A 11 -3.67 -5.98 -24.79
N LEU A 12 -4.19 -7.20 -24.61
CA LEU A 12 -5.54 -7.57 -25.04
C LEU A 12 -6.64 -7.42 -23.96
N ALA A 13 -6.29 -7.30 -22.69
CA ALA A 13 -7.28 -7.08 -21.62
C ALA A 13 -7.83 -5.64 -21.55
N ALA A 14 -7.39 -4.73 -22.43
CA ALA A 14 -7.78 -3.33 -22.44
C ALA A 14 -8.62 -2.90 -23.66
N LEU A 15 -9.14 -3.85 -24.46
CA LEU A 15 -9.74 -3.54 -25.77
C LEU A 15 -11.20 -3.95 -26.00
N PHE A 16 -11.91 -4.52 -25.01
CA PHE A 16 -13.36 -4.74 -25.13
C PHE A 16 -14.12 -4.15 -23.96
N MET A 17 -14.36 -2.85 -24.04
CA MET A 17 -15.30 -2.12 -23.18
C MET A 17 -16.18 -1.27 -24.10
N SER A 18 -17.26 -1.85 -24.61
CA SER A 18 -18.56 -1.18 -24.86
C SER A 18 -19.44 -2.02 -25.80
N ARG A 19 -20.50 -2.63 -25.26
CA ARG A 19 -21.87 -2.68 -25.79
C ARG A 19 -22.70 -3.69 -24.99
N GLY A 20 -23.94 -3.35 -24.69
CA GLY A 20 -24.80 -4.07 -23.77
C GLY A 20 -25.95 -4.86 -24.43
N LEU A 21 -26.94 -5.15 -23.56
CA LEU A 21 -28.35 -5.53 -23.77
C LEU A 21 -28.73 -7.00 -24.10
N PHE A 22 -29.56 -7.54 -23.18
CA PHE A 22 -30.66 -8.52 -23.25
C PHE A 22 -30.49 -9.98 -23.74
N ALA A 23 -31.00 -10.90 -22.88
CA ALA A 23 -31.95 -12.01 -23.14
C ALA A 23 -31.52 -13.45 -22.77
N GLN A 24 -32.15 -13.93 -21.66
CA GLN A 24 -32.82 -15.22 -21.38
C GLN A 24 -32.12 -16.60 -21.47
N ASP A 25 -32.18 -17.26 -20.29
CA ASP A 25 -32.57 -18.65 -19.96
C ASP A 25 -31.83 -19.86 -20.55
N SER A 26 -31.18 -20.65 -19.67
CA SER A 26 -31.74 -21.92 -19.12
C SER A 26 -30.64 -22.81 -18.48
N MET A 27 -30.94 -23.32 -17.29
CA MET A 27 -30.28 -24.40 -16.51
C MET A 27 -31.16 -25.67 -16.63
N PRO A 28 -30.85 -26.90 -16.09
CA PRO A 28 -29.71 -27.43 -15.28
C PRO A 28 -29.31 -28.87 -15.74
N PRO A 29 -28.86 -29.86 -14.91
CA PRO A 29 -28.05 -29.90 -13.67
C PRO A 29 -26.79 -30.81 -13.74
N ALA A 30 -26.02 -30.82 -12.63
CA ALA A 30 -24.88 -31.69 -12.29
C ALA A 30 -25.25 -33.18 -12.05
N PRO A 31 -24.27 -34.11 -11.87
CA PRO A 31 -23.89 -34.45 -10.48
C PRO A 31 -22.44 -34.92 -10.20
N ALA A 32 -22.08 -34.74 -8.92
CA ALA A 32 -21.32 -35.59 -7.96
C ALA A 32 -19.92 -36.16 -8.24
N ALA A 33 -19.05 -35.94 -7.24
CA ALA A 33 -17.75 -36.58 -7.01
C ALA A 33 -17.85 -37.79 -6.05
N PRO A 34 -16.85 -38.69 -6.04
CA PRO A 34 -16.59 -39.58 -4.89
C PRO A 34 -15.29 -39.24 -4.14
N ALA A 35 -15.28 -39.66 -2.87
CA ALA A 35 -14.34 -39.39 -1.78
C ALA A 35 -13.02 -40.19 -1.83
N PRO A 36 -11.98 -39.81 -1.04
CA PRO A 36 -10.69 -40.49 -0.98
C PRO A 36 -10.65 -41.58 0.11
N PRO A 37 -9.75 -42.59 0.01
CA PRO A 37 -9.54 -43.56 1.07
C PRO A 37 -8.50 -43.12 2.12
N ASP A 38 -8.76 -43.61 3.33
CA ASP A 38 -7.98 -43.56 4.57
C ASP A 38 -6.54 -44.09 4.44
N VAL A 39 -5.63 -43.50 5.22
CA VAL A 39 -4.43 -44.18 5.74
C VAL A 39 -4.15 -43.71 7.16
N SER A 40 -4.55 -44.57 8.10
CA SER A 40 -4.13 -44.57 9.50
C SER A 40 -2.72 -45.14 9.62
N GLY A 41 -1.80 -44.41 10.27
CA GLY A 41 -0.43 -44.84 10.49
C GLY A 41 0.15 -44.20 11.75
N VAL A 42 -0.01 -44.91 12.85
CA VAL A 42 0.43 -44.60 14.22
C VAL A 42 1.96 -44.61 14.33
N LEU A 43 2.55 -43.59 14.96
CA LEU A 43 3.83 -43.71 15.68
C LEU A 43 3.82 -42.80 16.92
N SER A 44 3.81 -43.41 18.10
CA SER A 44 4.02 -42.77 19.41
C SER A 44 5.52 -42.57 19.69
N PRO A 45 5.90 -41.58 20.53
CA PRO A 45 7.29 -41.20 20.77
C PRO A 45 7.94 -41.95 21.95
N ALA A 46 9.26 -42.13 21.91
CA ALA A 46 10.09 -42.67 22.99
C ALA A 46 11.20 -41.64 23.34
N PRO A 47 11.90 -41.76 24.49
CA PRO A 47 11.83 -40.80 25.59
C PRO A 47 12.97 -39.78 25.63
N ALA A 48 12.74 -38.71 26.39
CA ALA A 48 13.66 -37.60 26.63
C ALA A 48 14.95 -38.04 27.35
N ASP A 49 16.09 -37.73 26.73
CA ASP A 49 17.41 -37.85 27.35
C ASP A 49 17.76 -36.52 28.05
N GLN A 50 17.99 -36.59 29.35
CA GLN A 50 18.25 -35.43 30.22
C GLN A 50 19.76 -35.11 30.20
N ALA A 51 20.18 -34.24 29.31
CA ALA A 51 21.49 -33.58 29.39
C ALA A 51 21.36 -32.26 30.15
N HIS A 52 21.77 -32.23 31.41
CA HIS A 52 21.95 -31.00 32.18
C HIS A 52 23.14 -30.20 31.62
N VAL A 53 22.87 -29.25 30.74
CA VAL A 53 23.84 -28.22 30.33
C VAL A 53 23.66 -27.00 31.23
N THR A 54 24.57 -26.84 32.19
CA THR A 54 24.73 -25.59 32.95
C THR A 54 25.23 -24.49 32.01
N LEU A 55 24.30 -23.71 31.46
CA LEU A 55 24.61 -22.49 30.71
C LEU A 55 24.97 -21.38 31.71
N ARG A 56 26.21 -20.91 31.66
CA ARG A 56 26.61 -19.66 32.32
C ARG A 56 25.79 -18.52 31.70
N PRO A 57 25.32 -17.51 32.47
CA PRO A 57 24.64 -16.37 31.89
C PRO A 57 25.63 -15.58 31.04
N ILE A 58 25.59 -15.78 29.73
CA ILE A 58 26.16 -14.84 28.79
C ILE A 58 25.18 -13.70 28.76
N GLU A 59 25.58 -12.52 29.27
CA GLU A 59 24.85 -11.30 28.99
C GLU A 59 24.85 -11.09 27.47
N LEU A 60 23.75 -11.48 26.84
CA LEU A 60 23.39 -11.08 25.50
C LEU A 60 23.19 -9.57 25.53
N ARG A 61 24.28 -8.82 25.36
CA ARG A 61 24.18 -7.46 24.84
C ARG A 61 23.59 -7.59 23.45
N TYR A 62 22.27 -7.46 23.35
CA TYR A 62 21.62 -7.08 22.11
C TYR A 62 22.31 -5.80 21.67
N VAL A 63 23.19 -5.90 20.67
CA VAL A 63 23.52 -4.77 19.84
C VAL A 63 22.23 -4.47 19.12
N GLN A 64 21.38 -3.65 19.75
CA GLN A 64 20.33 -2.94 19.07
C GLN A 64 21.05 -2.22 17.95
N GLN A 65 20.89 -2.71 16.71
CA GLN A 65 21.21 -1.90 15.54
C GLN A 65 20.58 -0.56 15.84
N GLU A 66 21.42 0.48 15.92
CA GLU A 66 20.92 1.86 15.96
C GLU A 66 19.93 1.93 14.82
N THR A 67 18.64 1.95 15.18
CA THR A 67 17.61 2.33 14.23
C THR A 67 18.13 3.66 13.73
N LEU A 68 18.49 3.73 12.44
CA LEU A 68 18.63 4.99 11.74
C LEU A 68 17.25 5.64 11.86
N LEU A 69 17.04 6.30 12.99
CA LEU A 69 15.95 7.20 13.25
C LEU A 69 16.24 8.35 12.32
N VAL A 70 15.81 8.19 11.06
CA VAL A 70 15.53 9.34 10.21
C VAL A 70 14.66 10.24 11.09
N PRO A 71 15.13 11.44 11.47
CA PRO A 71 14.45 12.25 12.44
C PRO A 71 12.98 12.38 12.02
N GLN A 72 12.05 12.20 12.97
CA GLN A 72 10.61 12.39 12.75
C GLN A 72 10.23 13.81 12.24
N THR A 73 11.23 14.67 11.99
CA THR A 73 11.13 16.08 11.66
C THR A 73 11.45 16.42 10.19
N SER A 74 11.82 15.45 9.33
CA SER A 74 12.00 15.73 7.89
C SER A 74 10.74 15.40 7.09
N ALA A 75 10.23 16.38 6.34
CA ALA A 75 9.11 16.19 5.42
C ALA A 75 9.39 15.03 4.44
N ILE A 76 8.45 14.09 4.33
CA ILE A 76 8.61 12.88 3.52
C ILE A 76 8.16 13.16 2.08
N LYS A 77 9.08 13.05 1.13
CA LYS A 77 8.85 13.19 -0.31
C LYS A 77 9.12 11.86 -0.97
N GLY A 78 8.06 11.07 -1.09
CA GLY A 78 8.13 9.65 -1.39
C GLY A 78 7.87 9.28 -2.84
N LEU A 79 8.42 8.14 -3.26
CA LEU A 79 8.03 7.44 -4.50
C LEU A 79 7.44 6.07 -4.17
N TYR A 80 6.36 5.71 -4.85
CA TYR A 80 5.85 4.35 -4.85
C TYR A 80 6.73 3.40 -5.70
N VAL A 81 7.10 2.27 -5.10
CA VAL A 81 7.97 1.25 -5.69
C VAL A 81 7.27 -0.10 -5.60
N ASN A 82 6.68 -0.55 -6.71
CA ASN A 82 6.10 -1.88 -6.75
C ASN A 82 7.18 -2.97 -6.57
N ALA A 83 6.76 -4.16 -6.16
CA ALA A 83 7.67 -5.25 -5.83
C ALA A 83 8.60 -5.66 -7.01
N TRP A 84 8.14 -5.51 -8.25
CA TRP A 84 8.95 -5.79 -9.45
C TRP A 84 10.06 -4.76 -9.68
N ALA A 85 9.76 -3.48 -9.51
CA ALA A 85 10.74 -2.40 -9.61
C ALA A 85 11.78 -2.53 -8.50
N PHE A 86 11.34 -2.85 -7.28
CA PHE A 86 12.23 -3.08 -6.14
C PHE A 86 13.15 -4.28 -6.37
N GLY A 87 12.63 -5.40 -6.88
CA GLY A 87 13.40 -6.62 -7.13
C GLY A 87 14.28 -6.62 -8.39
N SER A 88 14.27 -5.54 -9.19
CA SER A 88 15.01 -5.46 -10.45
C SER A 88 16.09 -4.37 -10.43
N PRO A 89 16.98 -4.28 -11.44
CA PRO A 89 17.94 -3.18 -11.55
C PRO A 89 17.31 -1.78 -11.63
N LYS A 90 15.98 -1.70 -11.87
CA LYS A 90 15.24 -0.45 -11.87
C LYS A 90 15.31 0.29 -10.53
N LEU A 91 15.43 -0.43 -9.41
CA LEU A 91 15.61 0.16 -8.10
C LEU A 91 16.76 1.16 -8.08
N TRP A 92 17.88 0.85 -8.75
CA TRP A 92 19.07 1.71 -8.76
C TRP A 92 18.86 3.01 -9.53
N GLN A 93 17.97 3.03 -10.53
CA GLN A 93 17.56 4.26 -11.20
C GLN A 93 16.74 5.15 -10.26
N LEU A 94 15.90 4.54 -9.41
CA LEU A 94 15.12 5.26 -8.40
C LEU A 94 16.01 5.79 -7.29
N VAL A 95 16.97 4.99 -6.81
CA VAL A 95 17.99 5.42 -5.82
C VAL A 95 18.76 6.63 -6.34
N ARG A 96 19.26 6.56 -7.58
CA ARG A 96 19.92 7.71 -8.22
C ARG A 96 19.01 8.94 -8.30
N LEU A 97 17.73 8.75 -8.61
CA LEU A 97 16.77 9.85 -8.62
C LEU A 97 16.63 10.49 -7.24
N ALA A 98 16.62 9.70 -6.16
CA ALA A 98 16.60 10.20 -4.79
C ALA A 98 17.91 10.91 -4.39
N ASP A 99 19.06 10.44 -4.87
CA ASP A 99 20.35 11.12 -4.65
C ASP A 99 20.39 12.51 -5.31
N GLU A 100 19.74 12.64 -6.47
CA GLU A 100 19.82 13.82 -7.31
C GLU A 100 18.67 14.84 -7.09
N THR A 101 17.64 14.49 -6.33
CA THR A 101 16.40 15.29 -6.17
C THR A 101 15.94 15.41 -4.71
N GLU A 102 14.81 16.09 -4.50
CA GLU A 102 14.15 16.23 -3.19
C GLU A 102 13.51 14.95 -2.64
N ILE A 103 13.55 13.84 -3.38
CA ILE A 103 13.03 12.54 -2.93
C ILE A 103 13.90 11.96 -1.82
N ASN A 104 13.26 11.51 -0.75
CA ASN A 104 13.93 10.94 0.42
C ASN A 104 13.28 9.66 0.96
N ALA A 105 12.21 9.15 0.34
CA ALA A 105 11.51 7.96 0.82
C ALA A 105 11.00 7.07 -0.31
N PHE A 106 10.94 5.77 -0.07
CA PHE A 106 10.27 4.80 -0.96
C PHE A 106 9.16 4.05 -0.21
N VAL A 107 7.96 4.09 -0.79
CA VAL A 107 6.83 3.25 -0.41
C VAL A 107 6.91 1.96 -1.21
N VAL A 108 7.33 0.87 -0.57
CA VAL A 108 7.62 -0.41 -1.23
C VAL A 108 6.53 -1.42 -0.93
N ASP A 109 6.00 -2.08 -1.96
CA ASP A 109 5.06 -3.18 -1.77
C ASP A 109 5.74 -4.38 -1.09
N VAL A 110 5.44 -4.58 0.19
CA VAL A 110 5.73 -5.83 0.92
C VAL A 110 4.68 -6.89 0.57
N LYS A 111 3.41 -6.48 0.46
CA LYS A 111 2.32 -7.29 -0.09
C LYS A 111 1.48 -6.42 -1.05
N ASP A 112 1.41 -6.83 -2.32
CA ASP A 112 0.63 -6.14 -3.35
C ASP A 112 -0.82 -6.65 -3.41
N ASP A 113 -1.63 -6.10 -4.34
CA ASP A 113 -3.05 -6.43 -4.49
C ASP A 113 -3.31 -7.75 -5.22
N THR A 114 -2.26 -8.51 -5.52
CA THR A 114 -2.36 -9.92 -5.91
C THR A 114 -2.23 -10.87 -4.73
N GLY A 115 -1.79 -10.36 -3.56
CA GLY A 115 -1.45 -11.14 -2.37
C GLY A 115 -0.03 -11.71 -2.39
N CYS A 116 0.76 -11.41 -3.43
CA CYS A 116 2.16 -11.81 -3.51
C CYS A 116 3.06 -10.96 -2.61
N LEU A 117 4.11 -11.58 -2.09
CA LEU A 117 5.04 -10.95 -1.16
C LEU A 117 6.32 -10.47 -1.84
N LEU A 118 6.95 -9.46 -1.27
CA LEU A 118 8.24 -8.96 -1.73
C LEU A 118 9.34 -10.01 -1.57
N TYR A 119 9.40 -10.67 -0.41
CA TYR A 119 10.44 -11.61 -0.01
C TYR A 119 9.82 -12.87 0.63
N PRO A 120 10.57 -13.98 0.76
CA PRO A 120 10.08 -15.18 1.44
C PRO A 120 9.78 -14.90 2.92
N SER A 121 8.51 -15.04 3.31
CA SER A 121 8.02 -14.77 4.67
C SER A 121 8.06 -16.02 5.56
N ALA A 122 8.36 -15.81 6.83
CA ALA A 122 8.24 -16.79 7.91
C ALA A 122 6.85 -16.76 8.59
N VAL A 123 5.97 -15.82 8.21
CA VAL A 123 4.61 -15.75 8.77
C VAL A 123 3.84 -17.02 8.39
N PRO A 124 3.28 -17.78 9.37
CA PRO A 124 2.64 -19.08 9.09
C PRO A 124 1.53 -19.01 8.05
N THR A 125 0.68 -17.98 8.09
CA THR A 125 -0.38 -17.80 7.10
C THR A 125 0.18 -17.61 5.68
N ALA A 126 1.27 -16.85 5.50
CA ALA A 126 1.92 -16.66 4.20
C ALA A 126 2.46 -17.99 3.64
N GLN A 127 3.05 -18.83 4.49
CA GLN A 127 3.54 -20.15 4.12
C GLN A 127 2.38 -21.09 3.73
N GLN A 128 1.32 -21.13 4.53
CA GLN A 128 0.14 -21.98 4.31
C GLN A 128 -0.56 -21.67 2.98
N ILE A 129 -0.69 -20.38 2.63
CA ILE A 129 -1.33 -19.99 1.36
C ILE A 129 -0.38 -20.10 0.15
N GLY A 130 0.91 -20.35 0.38
CA GLY A 130 1.91 -20.47 -0.69
C GLY A 130 2.41 -19.12 -1.24
N ALA A 131 2.27 -18.02 -0.49
CA ALA A 131 2.65 -16.68 -0.95
C ALA A 131 4.16 -16.56 -1.27
N ASN A 132 4.99 -17.39 -0.65
CA ASN A 132 6.43 -17.46 -0.94
C ASN A 132 6.75 -17.91 -2.37
N GLY A 133 5.80 -18.55 -3.07
CA GLY A 133 5.95 -19.02 -4.44
C GLY A 133 6.02 -17.91 -5.50
N CYS A 134 5.58 -16.69 -5.18
CA CYS A 134 5.55 -15.56 -6.12
C CYS A 134 6.38 -14.34 -5.68
N THR A 135 7.43 -14.57 -4.89
CA THR A 135 8.30 -13.51 -4.36
C THR A 135 9.10 -12.78 -5.45
N ARG A 136 9.39 -11.48 -5.24
CA ARG A 136 9.99 -10.60 -6.26
C ARG A 136 11.42 -10.15 -5.96
N ALA A 137 11.82 -10.13 -4.69
CA ALA A 137 13.13 -9.69 -4.23
C ALA A 137 13.61 -10.60 -3.09
N LYS A 138 14.25 -11.72 -3.44
CA LYS A 138 14.81 -12.65 -2.45
C LYS A 138 15.95 -12.02 -1.64
N ASP A 139 16.62 -11.02 -2.21
CA ASP A 139 17.69 -10.21 -1.65
C ASP A 139 17.19 -8.91 -0.97
N ALA A 140 15.92 -8.87 -0.55
CA ALA A 140 15.28 -7.65 -0.03
C ALA A 140 16.08 -6.97 1.09
N LYS A 141 16.69 -7.74 2.00
CA LYS A 141 17.53 -7.18 3.09
C LYS A 141 18.69 -6.35 2.55
N ALA A 142 19.44 -6.88 1.59
CA ALA A 142 20.58 -6.17 1.00
C ALA A 142 20.13 -4.90 0.27
N ARG A 143 18.96 -4.93 -0.39
CA ARG A 143 18.39 -3.75 -1.05
C ARG A 143 17.95 -2.68 -0.04
N LEU A 144 17.36 -3.08 1.07
CA LEU A 144 17.02 -2.16 2.18
C LEU A 144 18.28 -1.53 2.78
N ASP A 145 19.36 -2.31 2.93
CA ASP A 145 20.65 -1.79 3.39
C ASP A 145 21.21 -0.73 2.42
N THR A 146 21.06 -0.93 1.10
CA THR A 146 21.38 0.11 0.12
C THR A 146 20.50 1.35 0.28
N LEU A 147 19.18 1.20 0.47
CA LEU A 147 18.31 2.36 0.69
C LEU A 147 18.74 3.16 1.92
N ALA A 148 19.03 2.47 3.03
CA ALA A 148 19.51 3.10 4.26
C ALA A 148 20.85 3.83 4.04
N ALA A 149 21.79 3.22 3.32
CA ALA A 149 23.09 3.84 3.00
C ALA A 149 22.96 5.12 2.15
N HIS A 150 21.91 5.22 1.34
CA HIS A 150 21.57 6.41 0.57
C HIS A 150 20.66 7.41 1.32
N GLY A 151 20.35 7.15 2.59
CA GLY A 151 19.46 7.98 3.40
C GLY A 151 18.02 7.98 2.89
N ILE A 152 17.58 6.89 2.25
CA ILE A 152 16.22 6.72 1.73
C ILE A 152 15.37 6.00 2.78
N TYR A 153 14.34 6.68 3.26
CA TYR A 153 13.38 6.18 4.23
C TYR A 153 12.47 5.11 3.59
N ALA A 154 12.55 3.87 4.05
CA ALA A 154 11.78 2.76 3.50
C ALA A 154 10.46 2.56 4.26
N ILE A 155 9.35 2.64 3.52
CA ILE A 155 7.97 2.46 4.02
C ILE A 155 7.43 1.14 3.47
N ALA A 156 7.00 0.23 4.35
CA ALA A 156 6.42 -1.06 3.98
C ALA A 156 4.93 -0.92 3.67
N ARG A 157 4.55 -0.95 2.38
CA ARG A 157 3.14 -0.98 1.97
C ARG A 157 2.59 -2.41 1.97
N ILE A 158 1.47 -2.61 2.65
CA ILE A 158 0.78 -3.90 2.78
C ILE A 158 -0.69 -3.71 2.41
N VAL A 159 -1.10 -4.31 1.28
CA VAL A 159 -2.51 -4.39 0.89
C VAL A 159 -3.24 -5.38 1.80
N VAL A 160 -4.38 -4.99 2.39
CA VAL A 160 -5.09 -5.81 3.39
C VAL A 160 -6.26 -6.59 2.78
N ALA A 161 -7.38 -5.94 2.46
CA ALA A 161 -8.64 -6.64 2.12
C ALA A 161 -8.77 -7.06 0.64
N LYS A 162 -8.02 -6.44 -0.27
CA LYS A 162 -7.93 -6.88 -1.68
C LYS A 162 -6.79 -7.89 -1.83
N ASP A 163 -7.03 -9.10 -1.34
CA ASP A 163 -6.04 -10.19 -1.34
C ASP A 163 -6.64 -11.45 -1.99
N PRO A 164 -6.61 -11.56 -3.33
CA PRO A 164 -7.19 -12.70 -4.03
C PRO A 164 -6.46 -14.01 -3.71
N LEU A 165 -5.14 -13.99 -3.49
CA LEU A 165 -4.40 -15.19 -3.09
C LEU A 165 -4.89 -15.73 -1.75
N LEU A 166 -5.01 -14.87 -0.73
CA LEU A 166 -5.57 -15.27 0.56
C LEU A 166 -7.02 -15.74 0.40
N ALA A 167 -7.83 -15.02 -0.39
CA ALA A 167 -9.22 -15.36 -0.59
C ALA A 167 -9.41 -16.75 -1.23
N GLU A 168 -8.56 -17.10 -2.20
CA GLU A 168 -8.60 -18.38 -2.92
C GLU A 168 -8.03 -19.54 -2.10
N ARG A 169 -7.00 -19.27 -1.29
CA ARG A 169 -6.30 -20.31 -0.52
C ARG A 169 -6.89 -20.52 0.88
N LYS A 170 -7.66 -19.56 1.40
CA LYS A 170 -8.48 -19.68 2.61
C LYS A 170 -9.92 -19.23 2.35
N PRO A 171 -10.74 -19.99 1.60
CA PRO A 171 -12.11 -19.59 1.28
C PRO A 171 -13.00 -19.28 2.51
N GLY A 172 -12.71 -19.85 3.68
CA GLY A 172 -13.44 -19.53 4.92
C GLY A 172 -13.21 -18.12 5.45
N TRP A 173 -12.20 -17.40 4.95
CA TRP A 173 -11.90 -16.01 5.29
C TRP A 173 -12.38 -15.03 4.21
N SER A 174 -13.23 -15.47 3.28
CA SER A 174 -13.51 -14.77 2.03
C SER A 174 -14.96 -14.40 1.86
N VAL A 175 -15.20 -13.33 1.08
CA VAL A 175 -16.53 -12.95 0.63
C VAL A 175 -17.11 -14.08 -0.21
N LYS A 176 -18.37 -14.44 0.06
CA LYS A 176 -19.11 -15.47 -0.64
C LYS A 176 -20.10 -14.89 -1.60
N ASP A 177 -20.26 -15.53 -2.74
CA ASP A 177 -21.30 -15.17 -3.69
C ASP A 177 -22.61 -15.86 -3.30
N ARG A 178 -23.66 -15.07 -3.10
CA ARG A 178 -24.99 -15.55 -2.71
C ARG A 178 -25.59 -16.53 -3.71
N THR A 179 -25.30 -16.35 -5.00
CA THR A 179 -25.92 -17.11 -6.09
C THR A 179 -25.25 -18.47 -6.25
N THR A 180 -23.92 -18.52 -6.16
CA THR A 180 -23.12 -19.72 -6.43
C THR A 180 -22.64 -20.44 -5.17
N GLY A 181 -22.63 -19.77 -4.01
CA GLY A 181 -21.99 -20.24 -2.77
C GLY A 181 -20.45 -20.22 -2.81
N GLY A 182 -19.85 -19.90 -3.96
CA GLY A 182 -18.41 -19.82 -4.17
C GLY A 182 -17.82 -18.50 -3.69
N LEU A 183 -16.60 -18.19 -4.16
CA LEU A 183 -15.98 -16.89 -3.92
C LEU A 183 -16.73 -15.80 -4.70
N TRP A 184 -17.11 -14.73 -4.01
CA TRP A 184 -17.56 -13.53 -4.69
C TRP A 184 -16.39 -12.85 -5.39
N ARG A 185 -16.65 -12.32 -6.58
CA ARG A 185 -15.66 -11.64 -7.40
C ARG A 185 -16.16 -10.27 -7.85
N ASP A 186 -15.28 -9.30 -7.75
CA ASP A 186 -15.53 -7.92 -8.17
C ASP A 186 -15.67 -7.79 -9.70
N ARG A 187 -15.87 -6.57 -10.20
CA ARG A 187 -16.08 -6.34 -11.64
C ARG A 187 -14.88 -6.70 -12.53
N ILE A 188 -13.69 -6.83 -11.94
CA ILE A 188 -12.46 -7.21 -12.64
C ILE A 188 -12.06 -8.67 -12.34
N HIS A 189 -12.99 -9.46 -11.80
CA HIS A 189 -12.83 -10.87 -11.46
C HIS A 189 -11.83 -11.18 -10.33
N SER A 190 -11.51 -10.20 -9.48
CA SER A 190 -10.71 -10.44 -8.28
C SER A 190 -11.59 -10.97 -7.14
N ALA A 191 -11.14 -12.03 -6.48
CA ALA A 191 -11.72 -12.46 -5.21
C ALA A 191 -11.28 -11.52 -4.08
N TRP A 192 -12.13 -11.35 -3.07
CA TRP A 192 -11.87 -10.51 -1.91
C TRP A 192 -11.97 -11.33 -0.63
N VAL A 193 -11.14 -10.97 0.36
CA VAL A 193 -11.30 -11.48 1.72
C VAL A 193 -12.43 -10.75 2.44
N ASP A 194 -12.99 -11.40 3.45
CA ASP A 194 -14.03 -10.81 4.29
C ASP A 194 -13.39 -9.77 5.23
N ALA A 195 -13.70 -8.49 5.01
CA ALA A 195 -13.16 -7.39 5.80
C ALA A 195 -13.68 -7.33 7.25
N TYR A 196 -14.73 -8.09 7.60
CA TYR A 196 -15.15 -8.27 9.00
C TYR A 196 -14.31 -9.32 9.75
N ASN A 197 -13.48 -10.10 9.05
CA ASN A 197 -12.71 -11.17 9.67
C ASN A 197 -11.37 -10.67 10.23
N ASP A 198 -11.26 -10.58 11.56
CA ASP A 198 -10.04 -10.22 12.30
C ASP A 198 -8.77 -10.93 11.83
N SER A 199 -8.87 -12.19 11.40
CA SER A 199 -7.72 -13.00 11.00
C SER A 199 -6.99 -12.42 9.78
N VAL A 200 -7.71 -11.73 8.89
CA VAL A 200 -7.17 -11.01 7.72
C VAL A 200 -6.25 -9.87 8.17
N TRP A 201 -6.69 -9.12 9.16
CA TRP A 201 -6.00 -7.95 9.69
C TRP A 201 -4.83 -8.36 10.58
N ILE A 202 -5.00 -9.40 11.40
CA ILE A 202 -3.92 -10.00 12.19
C ILE A 202 -2.81 -10.53 11.29
N TYR A 203 -3.14 -11.19 10.18
CA TYR A 203 -2.14 -11.62 9.19
C TYR A 203 -1.34 -10.43 8.64
N SER A 204 -2.04 -9.34 8.30
CA SER A 204 -1.38 -8.12 7.79
C SER A 204 -0.47 -7.47 8.86
N ALA A 205 -0.87 -7.47 10.13
CA ALA A 205 -0.03 -7.01 11.23
C ALA A 205 1.21 -7.91 11.46
N GLN A 206 1.08 -9.23 11.27
CA GLN A 206 2.22 -10.15 11.35
C GLN A 206 3.26 -9.90 10.25
N LEU A 207 2.80 -9.68 9.01
CA LEU A 207 3.68 -9.28 7.90
C LEU A 207 4.34 -7.93 8.16
N ALA A 208 3.60 -6.96 8.70
CA ALA A 208 4.14 -5.67 9.09
C ALA A 208 5.25 -5.80 10.14
N ALA A 209 5.04 -6.62 11.18
CA ALA A 209 6.06 -6.87 12.19
C ALA A 209 7.32 -7.54 11.62
N GLU A 210 7.16 -8.44 10.65
CA GLU A 210 8.28 -9.03 9.92
C GLU A 210 9.03 -7.99 9.07
N ALA A 211 8.30 -7.13 8.35
CA ALA A 211 8.89 -6.07 7.52
C ALA A 211 9.72 -5.08 8.36
N VAL A 212 9.22 -4.68 9.54
CA VAL A 212 9.98 -3.81 10.46
C VAL A 212 11.29 -4.47 10.88
N ARG A 213 11.28 -5.76 11.25
CA ARG A 213 12.51 -6.50 11.61
C ARG A 213 13.48 -6.63 10.43
N LEU A 214 12.98 -6.61 9.19
CA LEU A 214 13.82 -6.65 8.00
C LEU A 214 14.55 -5.32 7.73
N GLY A 215 14.05 -4.21 8.27
CA GLY A 215 14.67 -2.88 8.15
C GLY A 215 13.75 -1.78 7.61
N PHE A 216 12.45 -2.00 7.49
CA PHE A 216 11.50 -0.93 7.16
C PHE A 216 11.26 -0.01 8.35
N SER A 217 11.19 1.31 8.10
CA SER A 217 11.07 2.35 9.14
C SER A 217 9.63 2.76 9.43
N GLU A 218 8.69 2.46 8.54
CA GLU A 218 7.26 2.77 8.63
C GLU A 218 6.43 1.65 8.00
N VAL A 219 5.21 1.44 8.49
CA VAL A 219 4.24 0.52 7.90
C VAL A 219 3.05 1.31 7.38
N GLN A 220 2.77 1.14 6.09
CA GLN A 220 1.60 1.69 5.41
C GLN A 220 0.62 0.57 5.07
N PHE A 221 -0.63 0.70 5.48
CA PHE A 221 -1.70 -0.21 5.10
C PHE A 221 -2.57 0.39 4.00
N ASP A 222 -2.79 -0.38 2.93
CA ASP A 222 -3.71 -0.03 1.84
C ASP A 222 -4.85 -1.06 1.76
N TYR A 223 -5.94 -0.71 1.08
CA TYR A 223 -7.17 -1.49 0.98
C TYR A 223 -7.72 -1.90 2.35
N VAL A 224 -7.64 -0.99 3.30
CA VAL A 224 -8.28 -1.07 4.62
C VAL A 224 -9.75 -0.65 4.51
N ARG A 225 -10.49 -1.40 3.69
CA ARG A 225 -11.85 -1.06 3.24
C ARG A 225 -12.58 -2.25 2.63
N PHE A 226 -13.90 -2.10 2.45
CA PHE A 226 -14.74 -3.01 1.68
C PHE A 226 -14.57 -2.81 0.15
N PRO A 227 -14.98 -3.77 -0.69
CA PRO A 227 -14.99 -3.62 -2.15
C PRO A 227 -15.79 -2.38 -2.57
N ASP A 228 -15.26 -1.64 -3.54
CA ASP A 228 -15.96 -0.51 -4.17
C ASP A 228 -16.64 -1.03 -5.44
N GLU A 229 -17.90 -1.44 -5.32
CA GLU A 229 -18.70 -2.00 -6.41
C GLU A 229 -20.11 -1.38 -6.45
N PRO A 230 -20.76 -1.32 -7.63
CA PRO A 230 -22.15 -0.90 -7.73
C PRO A 230 -23.05 -1.71 -6.81
N ARG A 231 -24.12 -1.08 -6.31
CA ARG A 231 -25.05 -1.67 -5.35
C ARG A 231 -25.60 -3.03 -5.80
N GLU A 232 -25.84 -3.18 -7.10
CA GLU A 232 -26.38 -4.41 -7.69
C GLU A 232 -25.38 -5.58 -7.58
N ARG A 233 -24.08 -5.30 -7.73
CA ARG A 233 -23.03 -6.33 -7.54
C ARG A 233 -22.79 -6.61 -6.07
N MET A 234 -22.82 -5.59 -5.23
CA MET A 234 -22.70 -5.77 -3.79
C MET A 234 -23.87 -6.55 -3.18
N ALA A 235 -25.05 -6.52 -3.79
CA ALA A 235 -26.22 -7.29 -3.34
C ALA A 235 -26.01 -8.82 -3.37
N THR A 236 -25.08 -9.32 -4.18
CA THR A 236 -24.73 -10.76 -4.22
C THR A 236 -23.56 -11.12 -3.30
N ALA A 237 -22.87 -10.14 -2.71
CA ALA A 237 -21.81 -10.40 -1.75
C ALA A 237 -22.38 -10.79 -0.38
N ILE A 238 -21.84 -11.85 0.20
CA ILE A 238 -22.08 -12.28 1.58
C ILE A 238 -20.75 -12.21 2.30
N PHE A 239 -20.75 -11.57 3.47
CA PHE A 239 -19.61 -11.50 4.36
C PHE A 239 -19.87 -12.43 5.55
N PRO A 240 -19.37 -13.68 5.56
CA PRO A 240 -19.72 -14.65 6.60
C PRO A 240 -19.31 -14.25 8.03
N ALA A 241 -18.29 -13.40 8.18
CA ALA A 241 -17.81 -12.92 9.47
C ALA A 241 -18.58 -11.69 9.98
N HIS A 242 -19.62 -11.23 9.27
CA HIS A 242 -20.43 -10.10 9.69
C HIS A 242 -21.29 -10.43 10.91
N HIS A 243 -21.17 -9.64 11.97
CA HIS A 243 -21.87 -9.87 13.25
C HIS A 243 -22.81 -8.71 13.67
N GLY A 244 -23.28 -7.93 12.69
CA GLY A 244 -24.28 -6.87 12.88
C GLY A 244 -23.71 -5.45 12.94
N GLU A 245 -22.39 -5.31 13.05
CA GLU A 245 -21.66 -4.05 12.94
C GLU A 245 -21.76 -3.45 11.53
N THR A 246 -21.67 -2.13 11.43
CA THR A 246 -21.59 -1.44 10.14
C THR A 246 -20.19 -1.58 9.53
N GLN A 247 -20.07 -1.36 8.22
CA GLN A 247 -18.77 -1.34 7.53
C GLN A 247 -17.80 -0.33 8.16
N ARG A 248 -18.31 0.84 8.57
CA ARG A 248 -17.55 1.87 9.27
C ARG A 248 -17.02 1.37 10.62
N GLU A 249 -17.89 0.77 11.43
CA GLU A 249 -17.51 0.22 12.74
C GLU A 249 -16.42 -0.84 12.60
N ALA A 250 -16.61 -1.78 11.67
CA ALA A 250 -15.62 -2.81 11.38
C ALA A 250 -14.28 -2.19 10.96
N VAL A 251 -14.25 -1.28 9.97
CA VAL A 251 -12.97 -0.67 9.55
C VAL A 251 -12.31 0.09 10.71
N ARG A 252 -13.07 0.87 11.50
CA ARG A 252 -12.55 1.62 12.65
C ARG A 252 -11.92 0.70 13.71
N GLU A 253 -12.55 -0.44 14.00
CA GLU A 253 -12.02 -1.43 14.93
C GLU A 253 -10.75 -2.09 14.39
N HIS A 254 -10.73 -2.45 13.11
CA HIS A 254 -9.59 -3.13 12.51
C HIS A 254 -8.36 -2.22 12.30
N ILE A 255 -8.53 -0.94 11.95
CA ILE A 255 -7.38 0.00 11.90
C ILE A 255 -6.80 0.23 13.30
N THR A 256 -7.65 0.21 14.33
CA THR A 256 -7.23 0.25 15.74
C THR A 256 -6.49 -1.02 16.13
N LEU A 257 -6.95 -2.19 15.69
CA LEU A 257 -6.27 -3.48 15.87
C LEU A 257 -4.87 -3.44 15.25
N LEU A 258 -4.74 -2.98 13.99
CA LEU A 258 -3.46 -2.85 13.30
C LEU A 258 -2.49 -1.94 14.08
N ARG A 259 -2.98 -0.77 14.51
CA ARG A 259 -2.19 0.18 15.30
C ARG A 259 -1.71 -0.42 16.62
N ASN A 260 -2.60 -1.06 17.36
CA ASN A 260 -2.28 -1.67 18.66
C ASN A 260 -1.26 -2.79 18.54
N ARG A 261 -1.36 -3.63 17.51
CA ARG A 261 -0.42 -4.74 17.26
C ARG A 261 0.99 -4.25 16.92
N LEU A 262 1.11 -3.08 16.28
CA LEU A 262 2.41 -2.50 15.91
C LEU A 262 2.98 -1.54 16.95
N ARG A 263 2.18 -1.10 17.92
CA ARG A 263 2.62 -0.18 18.98
C ARG A 263 3.93 -0.61 19.68
N PRO A 264 4.17 -1.89 20.02
CA PRO A 264 5.44 -2.31 20.64
C PRO A 264 6.68 -2.17 19.75
N LEU A 265 6.50 -2.04 18.43
CA LEU A 265 7.60 -1.89 17.48
C LEU A 265 8.07 -0.43 17.35
N GLY A 266 7.29 0.53 17.84
CA GLY A 266 7.69 1.95 17.86
C GLY A 266 7.81 2.61 16.48
N VAL A 267 7.27 1.99 15.42
CA VAL A 267 7.27 2.56 14.05
C VAL A 267 5.97 3.31 13.76
N PRO A 268 5.99 4.32 12.87
CA PRO A 268 4.77 4.96 12.39
C PRO A 268 3.87 3.96 11.64
N VAL A 269 2.57 4.06 11.88
CA VAL A 269 1.51 3.30 11.22
C VAL A 269 0.66 4.26 10.41
N THR A 270 0.62 4.02 9.10
CA THR A 270 0.01 4.93 8.13
C THR A 270 -1.02 4.22 7.28
N PHE A 271 -1.99 4.96 6.74
CA PHE A 271 -3.10 4.38 5.99
C PHE A 271 -3.36 5.12 4.69
N ASP A 272 -3.51 4.36 3.61
CA ASP A 272 -4.01 4.86 2.34
C ASP A 272 -5.54 4.97 2.40
N ILE A 273 -6.06 6.16 2.11
CA ILE A 273 -7.49 6.46 2.20
C ILE A 273 -7.98 6.90 0.82
N PHE A 274 -9.18 6.47 0.44
CA PHE A 274 -9.79 6.91 -0.81
C PHE A 274 -9.89 8.44 -0.86
N GLY A 275 -9.44 9.06 -1.96
CA GLY A 275 -9.26 10.51 -2.03
C GLY A 275 -10.56 11.32 -1.82
N LEU A 276 -11.72 10.73 -2.12
CA LEU A 276 -13.02 11.36 -1.89
C LEU A 276 -13.48 11.30 -0.43
N THR A 277 -12.92 10.42 0.40
CA THR A 277 -13.34 10.26 1.81
C THR A 277 -13.22 11.56 2.60
N ALA A 278 -12.17 12.36 2.36
CA ALA A 278 -11.98 13.64 3.03
C ALA A 278 -13.01 14.71 2.58
N SER A 279 -13.54 14.61 1.37
CA SER A 279 -14.55 15.52 0.82
C SER A 279 -15.99 15.02 0.97
N ALA A 280 -16.18 13.78 1.45
CA ALA A 280 -17.50 13.19 1.62
C ALA A 280 -18.26 13.84 2.78
N THR A 281 -19.41 14.46 2.49
CA THR A 281 -20.26 15.14 3.48
C THR A 281 -21.29 14.21 4.12
N SER A 282 -21.56 13.05 3.52
CA SER A 282 -22.53 12.05 4.00
C SER A 282 -21.91 10.96 4.89
N GLY A 283 -20.65 11.11 5.31
CA GLY A 283 -19.92 10.10 6.07
C GLY A 283 -19.21 9.09 5.17
N ASP A 284 -19.60 7.81 5.28
CA ASP A 284 -18.99 6.70 4.52
C ASP A 284 -19.50 6.65 3.08
N LEU A 285 -18.61 6.35 2.14
CA LEU A 285 -18.91 6.14 0.72
C LEU A 285 -19.35 4.69 0.41
N GLY A 286 -19.64 3.88 1.44
CA GLY A 286 -20.03 2.47 1.32
C GLY A 286 -18.84 1.51 1.29
N ILE A 287 -17.67 1.98 1.75
CA ILE A 287 -16.42 1.21 1.77
C ILE A 287 -15.86 1.07 3.19
N GLY A 288 -16.55 1.60 4.20
CA GLY A 288 -16.12 1.63 5.60
C GLY A 288 -15.11 2.73 5.94
N GLN A 289 -14.71 3.57 4.98
CA GLN A 289 -13.73 4.62 5.24
C GLN A 289 -14.40 5.95 5.60
N VAL A 290 -14.16 6.41 6.82
CA VAL A 290 -14.56 7.75 7.30
C VAL A 290 -13.33 8.50 7.80
N TRP A 291 -13.14 9.72 7.30
CA TRP A 291 -11.94 10.52 7.52
C TRP A 291 -11.54 10.65 8.99
N GLU A 292 -12.50 11.00 9.85
CA GLU A 292 -12.29 11.20 11.29
C GLU A 292 -11.82 9.92 11.99
N ASP A 293 -12.28 8.75 11.56
CA ASP A 293 -11.88 7.49 12.19
C ASP A 293 -10.38 7.21 11.94
N PHE A 294 -9.88 7.56 10.76
CA PHE A 294 -8.47 7.34 10.40
C PHE A 294 -7.53 8.37 11.04
N ILE A 295 -7.87 9.66 10.99
CA ILE A 295 -6.97 10.70 11.52
C ILE A 295 -6.79 10.61 13.04
N ASN A 296 -7.70 9.96 13.76
CA ASN A 296 -7.58 9.76 15.21
C ASN A 296 -6.82 8.48 15.59
N VAL A 297 -6.47 7.61 14.63
CA VAL A 297 -5.79 6.33 14.86
C VAL A 297 -4.38 6.29 14.25
N ALA A 298 -4.23 6.87 13.06
CA ALA A 298 -2.99 6.84 12.29
C ALA A 298 -1.94 7.81 12.85
N ASP A 299 -0.67 7.54 12.57
CA ASP A 299 0.38 8.57 12.66
C ASP A 299 0.33 9.50 11.44
N VAL A 300 0.05 8.92 10.25
CA VAL A 300 -0.07 9.64 8.97
C VAL A 300 -1.22 9.04 8.15
N VAL A 301 -2.01 9.89 7.50
CA VAL A 301 -3.01 9.50 6.52
C VAL A 301 -2.60 9.94 5.12
N LEU A 302 -2.79 9.05 4.15
CA LEU A 302 -2.45 9.30 2.75
C LEU A 302 -3.71 9.30 1.89
N PRO A 303 -4.42 10.44 1.77
CA PRO A 303 -5.52 10.54 0.83
C PRO A 303 -4.98 10.33 -0.59
N MET A 304 -5.54 9.36 -1.30
CA MET A 304 -5.21 9.00 -2.67
C MET A 304 -5.85 9.99 -3.66
N VAL A 305 -5.27 11.19 -3.73
CA VAL A 305 -5.78 12.29 -4.55
C VAL A 305 -5.24 12.16 -5.97
N TYR A 306 -5.90 11.29 -6.75
CA TYR A 306 -5.58 11.06 -8.15
C TYR A 306 -6.61 11.78 -9.03
N PRO A 307 -6.27 12.90 -9.69
CA PRO A 307 -7.27 13.66 -10.46
C PRO A 307 -7.99 12.83 -11.55
N SER A 308 -7.36 11.76 -12.04
CA SER A 308 -7.99 10.81 -12.98
C SER A 308 -9.13 9.97 -12.39
N HIS A 309 -9.23 9.88 -11.06
CA HIS A 309 -10.21 9.07 -10.34
C HIS A 309 -11.37 9.90 -9.77
N TYR A 310 -11.35 11.23 -9.96
CA TYR A 310 -12.47 12.10 -9.62
C TYR A 310 -13.47 12.12 -10.79
N TYR A 311 -14.76 11.95 -10.46
CA TYR A 311 -15.85 11.95 -11.44
C TYR A 311 -16.04 13.34 -12.08
N ARG A 312 -16.58 13.38 -13.31
CA ARG A 312 -16.91 14.65 -13.98
C ARG A 312 -17.85 15.49 -13.12
N GLY A 313 -17.51 16.76 -12.91
CA GLY A 313 -18.27 17.66 -12.04
C GLY A 313 -17.81 17.67 -10.58
N ALA A 314 -16.90 16.78 -10.17
CA ALA A 314 -16.29 16.85 -8.84
C ALA A 314 -15.66 18.22 -8.60
N PHE A 315 -15.95 18.83 -7.45
CA PHE A 315 -15.55 20.20 -7.10
C PHE A 315 -15.99 21.28 -8.12
N GLY A 316 -17.06 21.03 -8.88
CA GLY A 316 -17.51 21.92 -9.95
C GLY A 316 -16.60 21.93 -11.17
N LEU A 317 -15.65 20.99 -11.27
CA LEU A 317 -14.73 20.87 -12.40
C LEU A 317 -15.34 20.00 -13.49
N ALA A 318 -15.53 20.55 -14.68
CA ALA A 318 -16.05 19.78 -15.82
C ALA A 318 -15.17 18.57 -16.13
N TRP A 319 -13.85 18.70 -15.92
CA TRP A 319 -12.89 17.64 -16.19
C TRP A 319 -11.73 17.63 -15.18
N PRO A 320 -11.91 17.00 -14.00
CA PRO A 320 -10.94 17.01 -12.91
C PRO A 320 -9.52 16.58 -13.33
N ASN A 321 -9.41 15.56 -14.18
CA ASN A 321 -8.12 15.02 -14.60
C ASN A 321 -7.22 16.04 -15.33
N GLY A 322 -7.79 17.10 -15.91
CA GLY A 322 -7.03 18.19 -16.54
C GLY A 322 -6.82 19.43 -15.70
N GLU A 323 -7.34 19.44 -14.47
CA GLU A 323 -7.13 20.54 -13.53
C GLU A 323 -6.45 20.01 -12.26
N PRO A 324 -5.28 19.33 -12.38
CA PRO A 324 -4.68 18.58 -11.28
C PRO A 324 -4.37 19.45 -10.06
N TYR A 325 -3.90 20.69 -10.26
CA TYR A 325 -3.70 21.64 -9.17
C TYR A 325 -4.99 21.87 -8.38
N ARG A 326 -6.11 22.14 -9.06
CA ARG A 326 -7.39 22.47 -8.39
C ARG A 326 -7.96 21.27 -7.65
N VAL A 327 -7.94 20.08 -8.25
CA VAL A 327 -8.40 18.85 -7.58
C VAL A 327 -7.64 18.63 -6.27
N VAL A 328 -6.31 18.69 -6.31
CA VAL A 328 -5.48 18.50 -5.12
C VAL A 328 -5.71 19.60 -4.10
N ARG A 329 -5.76 20.86 -4.54
CA ARG A 329 -6.00 22.01 -3.66
C ARG A 329 -7.34 21.89 -2.93
N TYR A 330 -8.41 21.50 -3.62
CA TYR A 330 -9.74 21.36 -3.02
C TYR A 330 -9.82 20.17 -2.08
N ALA A 331 -9.41 18.97 -2.52
CA ALA A 331 -9.44 17.77 -1.69
C ALA A 331 -8.63 17.93 -0.39
N LEU A 332 -7.45 18.56 -0.46
CA LEU A 332 -6.61 18.78 0.73
C LEU A 332 -7.08 19.95 1.59
N THR A 333 -7.80 20.92 1.04
CA THR A 333 -8.46 21.96 1.85
C THR A 333 -9.55 21.33 2.70
N ASP A 334 -10.37 20.45 2.12
CA ASP A 334 -11.40 19.71 2.87
C ASP A 334 -10.78 18.84 3.96
N ALA A 335 -9.72 18.09 3.62
CA ALA A 335 -8.98 17.26 4.56
C ALA A 335 -8.42 18.06 5.74
N LEU A 336 -7.78 19.21 5.47
CA LEU A 336 -7.27 20.11 6.51
C LEU A 336 -8.40 20.68 7.36
N GLN A 337 -9.50 21.13 6.74
CA GLN A 337 -10.63 21.71 7.46
C GLN A 337 -11.26 20.71 8.42
N ARG A 338 -11.46 19.46 7.99
CA ARG A 338 -12.00 18.40 8.85
C ARG A 338 -11.03 17.99 9.95
N SER A 339 -9.73 18.04 9.69
CA SER A 339 -8.71 17.69 10.67
C SER A 339 -8.50 18.77 11.75
N ARG A 340 -8.84 20.04 11.49
CA ARG A 340 -8.70 21.15 12.46
C ARG A 340 -9.45 20.93 13.77
N LEU A 341 -10.53 20.14 13.75
CA LEU A 341 -11.34 19.85 14.94
C LEU A 341 -10.73 18.73 15.80
N HIS A 342 -9.61 18.13 15.38
CA HIS A 342 -8.95 17.01 16.02
C HIS A 342 -7.51 17.39 16.40
N PRO A 343 -7.26 17.78 17.67
CA PRO A 343 -5.94 18.27 18.11
C PRO A 343 -4.80 17.27 17.92
N ALA A 344 -5.11 15.97 17.92
CA ALA A 344 -4.18 14.87 17.69
C ALA A 344 -4.35 14.24 16.30
N ALA A 345 -4.87 14.99 15.32
CA ALA A 345 -5.03 14.48 13.97
C ALA A 345 -3.69 14.03 13.39
N ALA A 346 -3.72 12.89 12.71
CA ALA A 346 -2.63 12.36 11.91
C ALA A 346 -2.09 13.40 10.92
N GLU A 347 -0.79 13.31 10.61
CA GLU A 347 -0.20 14.08 9.52
C GLU A 347 -0.89 13.74 8.19
N ILE A 348 -1.16 14.75 7.35
CA ILE A 348 -1.70 14.53 6.01
C ILE A 348 -0.53 14.46 5.02
N ARG A 349 -0.34 13.30 4.39
CA ARG A 349 0.69 13.07 3.35
C ARG A 349 0.02 12.56 2.07
N PRO A 350 -0.47 13.45 1.17
CA PRO A 350 -1.21 13.01 0.00
C PRO A 350 -0.43 12.05 -0.89
N PHE A 351 -1.13 11.04 -1.39
CA PHE A 351 -0.64 10.17 -2.45
C PHE A 351 -1.12 10.74 -3.79
N LEU A 352 -0.20 11.29 -4.57
CA LEU A 352 -0.46 12.08 -5.78
C LEU A 352 -0.21 11.27 -7.06
N GLN A 353 -0.89 11.62 -8.14
CA GLN A 353 -0.80 10.89 -9.40
C GLN A 353 0.45 11.28 -10.21
N ALA A 354 1.27 10.30 -10.57
CA ALA A 354 2.43 10.47 -11.45
C ALA A 354 2.38 9.60 -12.72
N PHE A 355 1.17 9.27 -13.19
CA PHE A 355 0.92 8.48 -14.39
C PHE A 355 -0.21 9.08 -15.24
N THR A 356 -0.26 8.66 -16.50
CA THR A 356 -1.39 8.94 -17.39
C THR A 356 -2.38 7.78 -17.35
N LEU A 357 -3.64 8.03 -16.99
CA LEU A 357 -4.70 7.03 -17.06
C LEU A 357 -5.26 6.92 -18.49
N GLY A 358 -5.10 5.75 -19.10
CA GLY A 358 -5.64 5.44 -20.43
C GLY A 358 -4.89 6.10 -21.59
N ARG A 359 -5.47 5.99 -22.80
CA ARG A 359 -4.91 6.60 -24.03
C ARG A 359 -5.33 8.06 -24.22
N ARG A 360 -6.28 8.54 -23.42
CA ARG A 360 -6.89 9.87 -23.55
C ARG A 360 -6.02 10.94 -22.88
N LEU A 361 -6.28 12.19 -23.25
CA LEU A 361 -5.72 13.36 -22.58
C LEU A 361 -6.24 13.46 -21.13
N PRO A 362 -5.57 14.23 -20.25
CA PRO A 362 -4.29 14.88 -20.51
C PRO A 362 -3.17 13.87 -20.30
N ARG A 363 -2.09 14.02 -21.07
CA ARG A 363 -0.85 13.31 -20.73
C ARG A 363 -0.27 13.96 -19.48
N TYR A 364 0.05 13.14 -18.48
CA TYR A 364 0.74 13.61 -17.28
C TYR A 364 2.23 13.73 -17.58
N SER A 365 2.61 14.95 -17.94
CA SER A 365 3.99 15.40 -18.10
C SER A 365 4.53 15.95 -16.78
N PRO A 366 5.79 16.43 -16.71
CA PRO A 366 6.35 16.98 -15.50
C PRO A 366 5.54 18.15 -14.91
N SER A 367 4.87 18.94 -15.75
CA SER A 367 4.07 20.08 -15.30
C SER A 367 2.83 19.65 -14.51
N GLN A 368 2.06 18.65 -14.97
CA GLN A 368 0.89 18.16 -14.24
C GLN A 368 1.27 17.51 -12.91
N ILE A 369 2.42 16.83 -12.84
CA ILE A 369 2.93 16.26 -11.59
C ILE A 369 3.33 17.39 -10.64
N ARG A 370 4.06 18.40 -11.14
CA ARG A 370 4.48 19.55 -10.33
C ARG A 370 3.30 20.38 -9.83
N ASP A 371 2.25 20.53 -10.64
CA ASP A 371 1.03 21.22 -10.26
C ASP A 371 0.37 20.60 -9.02
N GLN A 372 0.36 19.27 -8.91
CA GLN A 372 -0.17 18.59 -7.72
C GLN A 372 0.70 18.82 -6.49
N ILE A 373 2.03 18.71 -6.65
CA ILE A 373 2.99 18.99 -5.56
C ILE A 373 2.83 20.43 -5.08
N ARG A 374 2.76 21.39 -6.01
CA ARG A 374 2.54 22.82 -5.69
C ARG A 374 1.23 23.03 -4.93
N ALA A 375 0.14 22.38 -5.34
CA ALA A 375 -1.14 22.51 -4.65
C ALA A 375 -1.10 22.04 -3.18
N ALA A 376 -0.34 20.99 -2.87
CA ALA A 376 -0.10 20.55 -1.50
C ALA A 376 0.81 21.53 -0.73
N GLU A 377 1.90 22.00 -1.36
CA GLU A 377 2.84 22.94 -0.73
C GLU A 377 2.22 24.31 -0.45
N ASP A 378 1.36 24.82 -1.34
CA ASP A 378 0.59 26.07 -1.16
C ASP A 378 -0.47 25.98 -0.04
N LEU A 379 -0.66 24.78 0.52
CA LEU A 379 -1.46 24.50 1.71
C LEU A 379 -0.62 24.30 2.98
N GLY A 380 0.71 24.39 2.87
CA GLY A 380 1.65 24.08 3.95
C GLY A 380 1.92 22.59 4.14
N ILE A 381 1.38 21.72 3.27
CA ILE A 381 1.64 20.28 3.31
C ILE A 381 2.95 20.01 2.56
N THR A 382 4.00 19.66 3.31
CA THR A 382 5.36 19.48 2.78
C THR A 382 5.75 18.02 2.55
N SER A 383 4.95 17.08 3.08
CA SER A 383 5.10 15.65 2.85
C SER A 383 4.10 15.18 1.78
N TRP A 384 4.53 14.34 0.84
CA TRP A 384 3.69 13.75 -0.21
C TRP A 384 4.36 12.49 -0.79
N VAL A 385 3.57 11.65 -1.45
CA VAL A 385 4.07 10.48 -2.19
C VAL A 385 3.60 10.55 -3.63
N LEU A 386 4.46 10.23 -4.60
CA LEU A 386 4.06 10.10 -6.00
C LEU A 386 3.76 8.63 -6.35
N TRP A 387 2.54 8.38 -6.85
CA TRP A 387 2.11 7.08 -7.33
C TRP A 387 2.28 6.97 -8.84
N ASN A 388 3.01 5.94 -9.29
CA ASN A 388 2.95 5.45 -10.66
C ASN A 388 2.95 3.93 -10.60
N PRO A 389 1.94 3.21 -11.13
CA PRO A 389 1.86 1.76 -11.03
C PRO A 389 3.04 1.02 -11.69
N ARG A 390 3.76 1.68 -12.60
CA ARG A 390 4.99 1.16 -13.21
C ARG A 390 6.26 1.54 -12.44
N SER A 391 6.17 2.38 -11.41
CA SER A 391 7.29 3.03 -10.71
C SER A 391 8.22 3.77 -11.67
N VAL A 392 7.67 4.52 -12.62
CA VAL A 392 8.42 5.38 -13.54
C VAL A 392 8.16 6.82 -13.17
N TYR A 393 9.22 7.59 -12.97
CA TYR A 393 9.14 8.99 -12.55
C TYR A 393 9.97 9.87 -13.46
N GLN A 394 9.47 11.08 -13.70
CA GLN A 394 10.12 12.05 -14.58
C GLN A 394 10.94 12.99 -13.70
N ARG A 395 12.26 13.05 -13.92
CA ARG A 395 13.17 13.85 -13.08
C ARG A 395 12.76 15.32 -13.06
N GLU A 396 12.30 15.84 -14.18
CA GLU A 396 11.94 17.23 -14.40
C GLU A 396 10.74 17.66 -13.54
N SER A 397 9.97 16.70 -13.00
CA SER A 397 8.90 16.98 -12.05
C SER A 397 9.37 17.13 -10.61
N LEU A 398 10.68 17.01 -10.34
CA LEU A 398 11.28 16.99 -9.00
C LEU A 398 12.35 18.08 -8.86
N ARG A 399 12.43 18.71 -7.67
CA ARG A 399 13.43 19.75 -7.42
C ARG A 399 14.79 19.07 -7.24
N PRO A 400 15.90 19.64 -7.75
CA PRO A 400 17.23 19.13 -7.48
C PRO A 400 17.52 19.12 -5.97
N LYS A 401 18.26 18.13 -5.48
CA LYS A 401 18.77 18.14 -4.11
C LYS A 401 19.76 19.30 -4.00
N HIS A 402 19.48 20.29 -3.16
CA HIS A 402 20.45 21.36 -2.91
C HIS A 402 21.67 20.74 -2.24
N SER A 403 22.79 20.66 -2.95
CA SER A 403 24.06 20.24 -2.36
C SER A 403 24.45 21.27 -1.29
N ALA A 404 24.41 20.88 -0.02
CA ALA A 404 24.92 21.67 1.10
C ALA A 404 26.46 21.92 1.02
N ALA A 405 27.11 21.57 -0.08
CA ALA A 405 28.56 21.57 -0.27
C ALA A 405 29.08 22.68 -1.21
N ARG A 406 28.45 23.85 -1.25
CA ARG A 406 29.01 25.04 -1.96
C ARG A 406 29.22 26.28 -1.09
N SER A 407 28.81 26.27 0.17
CA SER A 407 29.03 27.39 1.10
C SER A 407 30.35 27.31 1.87
N ALA A 408 30.99 26.14 1.99
CA ALA A 408 32.24 26.00 2.76
C ALA A 408 33.54 26.34 1.98
N GLY A 409 33.45 26.56 0.66
CA GLY A 409 34.62 26.74 -0.21
C GLY A 409 34.93 28.19 -0.62
N ARG A 410 34.17 29.18 -0.13
CA ARG A 410 34.28 30.57 -0.62
C ARG A 410 34.68 31.62 0.41
N GLU A 411 34.87 31.25 1.68
CA GLU A 411 35.30 32.17 2.74
C GLU A 411 36.80 32.14 3.08
N LEU A 412 37.61 31.29 2.42
CA LEU A 412 39.07 31.19 2.70
C LEU A 412 39.98 31.88 1.67
N SER A 413 39.46 32.75 0.80
CA SER A 413 40.25 33.39 -0.28
C SER A 413 40.27 34.92 -0.25
N SER A 414 39.89 35.58 0.84
CA SER A 414 39.95 37.05 0.92
C SER A 414 40.50 37.55 2.25
N THR A 415 41.74 37.21 2.56
CA THR A 415 42.53 37.94 3.55
C THR A 415 44.03 37.72 3.29
N THR A 416 44.57 38.41 2.29
CA THR A 416 46.00 38.75 2.19
C THR A 416 46.20 39.74 1.04
N GLY A 417 46.51 40.99 1.37
CA GLY A 417 46.90 41.97 0.36
C GLY A 417 46.67 43.43 0.78
N GLY A 418 47.50 43.93 1.70
CA GLY A 418 47.59 45.36 1.99
C GLY A 418 48.89 45.65 2.74
N ARG A 419 49.93 46.04 1.99
CA ARG A 419 51.09 46.78 2.49
C ARG A 419 51.04 48.17 1.88
#